data_AF-A0A662FVJ5-F1
#
_entry.id   AF-A0A662FVJ5-F1
#
_cell.length_a   1.000
_cell.length_b   1.000
_cell.length_c   1.000
_cell.angle_alpha   90.00
_cell.angle_beta   90.00
_cell.angle_gamma   90.00
#
_symmetry.space_group_name_H-M   'P 1'
#
loop_
_entity.id
_entity.type
_entity.pdbx_description
1 polymer ?
#
loop_
_entity_poly.entity_id
_entity_poly.type
_entity_poly.pdbx_seq_one_letter_code
_entity_poly.pdbx_strand_id
1 'polypeptide(L)'
;LHAHCPDWTYHAFMRKLEPPGPEEAGEEELYRKAELGFYKSLDKMVGRILEKVDLSETIVVLVSDHGAKPHLYARPSILKILAEAGLADYRVEEDGKIVINWEKTKAVPQRAAYIYINLKGRDPHGIVDPKDYDKVRDEVIRALYDYTDPETGIKPIILALKKEDARIIGLYGDRVGDIVYAIDPRYRGEHGTFLPTGELKARSLKGLLIMAGPGIKRGYVMERTCWLTDIVPTVCYLMELPIPRNTEGAILYQALEDPNIKLKELRRLREEYRKLKIKYERLQRTIESEKYLTHKYEL
;
A
#
# COMPACT_ATOMS: atom_id res chain seq x y z
N LEU A 1 -13.32 -9.31 6.33
CA LEU A 1 -13.89 -9.91 5.10
C LEU A 1 -13.09 -9.37 3.92
N HIS A 2 -12.73 -10.21 2.95
CA HIS A 2 -11.99 -9.80 1.75
C HIS A 2 -12.77 -10.30 0.53
N ALA A 3 -13.04 -9.41 -0.43
CA ALA A 3 -13.63 -9.74 -1.71
C ALA A 3 -12.64 -9.45 -2.84
N HIS A 4 -12.24 -10.51 -3.55
CA HIS A 4 -11.22 -10.45 -4.60
C HIS A 4 -11.81 -10.29 -6.01
N CYS A 5 -13.14 -10.23 -6.13
CA CYS A 5 -13.80 -10.21 -7.43
C CYS A 5 -13.41 -9.02 -8.33
N PRO A 6 -13.19 -7.78 -7.83
CA PRO A 6 -12.82 -6.67 -8.72
C PRO A 6 -11.48 -6.94 -9.41
N ASP A 7 -10.47 -7.38 -8.65
CA ASP A 7 -9.14 -7.69 -9.17
C ASP A 7 -9.18 -8.77 -10.25
N TRP A 8 -9.85 -9.89 -9.96
CA TRP A 8 -9.96 -11.01 -10.90
C TRP A 8 -10.69 -10.60 -12.17
N THR A 9 -11.75 -9.79 -12.03
CA THR A 9 -12.48 -9.19 -13.15
C THR A 9 -11.57 -8.32 -14.02
N TYR A 10 -10.73 -7.49 -13.42
CA TYR A 10 -9.84 -6.61 -14.17
C TYR A 10 -8.77 -7.39 -14.94
N HIS A 11 -8.22 -8.46 -14.38
CA HIS A 11 -7.38 -9.37 -15.14
C HIS A 11 -8.12 -10.07 -16.29
N ALA A 12 -9.39 -10.44 -16.08
CA ALA A 12 -10.17 -11.18 -17.08
C ALA A 12 -10.59 -10.30 -18.27
N PHE A 13 -11.03 -9.06 -18.04
CA PHE A 13 -11.67 -8.28 -19.10
C PHE A 13 -11.44 -6.76 -19.09
N MET A 14 -10.47 -6.21 -18.33
CA MET A 14 -10.18 -4.76 -18.36
C MET A 14 -10.01 -4.22 -19.79
N ARG A 15 -9.39 -5.00 -20.67
CA ARG A 15 -9.19 -4.62 -22.09
C ARG A 15 -10.49 -4.52 -22.87
N LYS A 16 -11.50 -5.34 -22.55
CA LYS A 16 -12.84 -5.27 -23.19
C LYS A 16 -13.70 -4.16 -22.61
N LEU A 17 -13.47 -3.83 -21.33
CA LEU A 17 -14.14 -2.76 -20.62
C LEU A 17 -13.63 -1.37 -21.06
N GLU A 18 -12.34 -1.27 -21.36
CA GLU A 18 -11.64 -0.04 -21.74
C GLU A 18 -10.67 -0.29 -22.91
N PRO A 19 -11.16 -0.59 -24.13
CA PRO A 19 -10.33 -0.99 -25.26
C PRO A 19 -9.33 0.10 -25.67
N PRO A 20 -8.11 -0.27 -26.10
CA PRO A 20 -7.04 0.70 -26.39
C PRO A 20 -7.37 1.58 -27.60
N GLY A 21 -8.19 1.10 -28.53
CA GLY A 21 -8.60 1.80 -29.73
C GLY A 21 -9.86 1.22 -30.36
N PRO A 22 -10.38 1.85 -31.44
CA PRO A 22 -11.66 1.49 -32.06
C PRO A 22 -11.68 0.09 -32.69
N GLU A 23 -10.52 -0.47 -33.06
CA GLU A 23 -10.41 -1.82 -33.65
C GLU A 23 -10.82 -2.93 -32.69
N GLU A 24 -10.77 -2.67 -31.38
CA GLU A 24 -11.11 -3.62 -30.31
C GLU A 24 -12.35 -3.21 -29.54
N ALA A 25 -13.03 -2.14 -29.98
CA ALA A 25 -14.29 -1.68 -29.43
C ALA A 25 -15.46 -2.56 -29.90
N GLY A 26 -16.59 -2.49 -29.19
CA GLY A 26 -17.85 -3.15 -29.56
C GLY A 26 -18.52 -3.94 -28.43
N GLU A 27 -17.82 -4.18 -27.32
CA GLU A 27 -18.34 -4.96 -26.19
C GLU A 27 -18.42 -4.16 -24.87
N GLU A 28 -18.04 -2.88 -24.88
CA GLU A 28 -17.87 -2.07 -23.66
C GLU A 28 -19.15 -2.03 -22.82
N GLU A 29 -20.31 -1.91 -23.47
CA GLU A 29 -21.60 -1.87 -22.77
C GLU A 29 -21.91 -3.17 -22.02
N LEU A 30 -21.56 -4.32 -22.62
CA LEU A 30 -21.71 -5.63 -21.98
C LEU A 30 -20.82 -5.72 -20.73
N TYR A 31 -19.54 -5.35 -20.87
CA TYR A 31 -18.58 -5.44 -19.78
C TYR A 31 -18.79 -4.37 -18.70
N ARG A 32 -19.31 -3.18 -19.05
CA ARG A 32 -19.76 -2.16 -18.08
C ARG A 32 -20.95 -2.65 -17.27
N LYS A 33 -21.90 -3.36 -17.90
CA LYS A 33 -23.00 -4.03 -17.17
C LYS A 33 -22.47 -5.10 -16.22
N ALA A 34 -21.49 -5.90 -16.65
CA ALA A 34 -20.85 -6.88 -15.79
C ALA A 34 -20.12 -6.22 -14.61
N GLU A 35 -19.38 -5.13 -14.88
CA GLU A 35 -18.68 -4.35 -13.84
C GLU A 35 -19.65 -3.79 -12.79
N LEU A 36 -20.67 -3.09 -13.26
CA LEU A 36 -21.72 -2.56 -12.40
C LEU A 36 -22.43 -3.67 -11.63
N GLY A 37 -22.61 -4.84 -12.25
CA GLY A 37 -23.23 -6.01 -11.63
C GLY A 37 -22.46 -6.51 -10.41
N PHE A 38 -21.14 -6.69 -10.53
CA PHE A 38 -20.34 -7.14 -9.38
C PHE A 38 -20.23 -6.04 -8.32
N TYR A 39 -20.12 -4.75 -8.68
CA TYR A 39 -20.13 -3.68 -7.69
C TYR A 39 -21.46 -3.58 -6.94
N LYS A 40 -22.61 -3.75 -7.61
CA LYS A 40 -23.91 -3.88 -6.94
C LYS A 40 -23.97 -5.09 -6.00
N SER A 41 -23.29 -6.19 -6.34
CA SER A 41 -23.18 -7.35 -5.44
C SER A 41 -22.36 -7.02 -4.19
N LEU A 42 -21.21 -6.35 -4.36
CA LEU A 42 -20.37 -5.89 -3.26
C LEU A 42 -21.08 -4.86 -2.36
N ASP A 43 -21.79 -3.91 -2.96
CA ASP A 43 -22.61 -2.94 -2.25
C ASP A 43 -23.67 -3.62 -1.39
N LYS A 44 -24.41 -4.60 -1.94
CA LYS A 44 -25.36 -5.42 -1.17
C LYS A 44 -24.69 -6.21 -0.03
N MET A 45 -23.48 -6.73 -0.27
CA MET A 45 -22.71 -7.42 0.76
C MET A 45 -22.36 -6.47 1.91
N VAL A 46 -21.86 -5.26 1.60
CA VAL A 46 -21.58 -4.23 2.59
C VAL A 46 -22.87 -3.82 3.33
N GLY A 47 -23.97 -3.59 2.60
CA GLY A 47 -25.28 -3.26 3.18
C GLY A 47 -25.76 -4.30 4.20
N ARG A 48 -25.67 -5.59 3.87
CA ARG A 48 -26.02 -6.69 4.80
C ARG A 48 -25.16 -6.73 6.05
N ILE A 49 -23.88 -6.32 5.96
CA ILE A 49 -23.01 -6.19 7.13
C ILE A 49 -23.46 -4.99 7.95
N LEU A 50 -23.74 -3.86 7.30
CA LEU A 50 -24.19 -2.63 7.95
C LEU A 50 -25.53 -2.79 8.66
N GLU A 51 -26.44 -3.63 8.16
CA GLU A 51 -27.71 -3.99 8.84
C GLU A 51 -27.52 -4.71 10.18
N LYS A 52 -26.31 -5.24 10.46
CA LYS A 52 -25.99 -6.01 11.66
C LYS A 52 -25.10 -5.26 12.65
N VAL A 53 -24.73 -4.02 12.35
CA VAL A 53 -23.85 -3.21 13.20
C VAL A 53 -24.54 -1.90 13.59
N ASP A 54 -24.35 -1.47 14.84
CA ASP A 54 -24.74 -0.14 15.28
C ASP A 54 -23.58 0.83 15.03
N LEU A 55 -23.72 1.73 14.05
CA LEU A 55 -22.70 2.74 13.71
C LEU A 55 -22.52 3.82 14.79
N SER A 56 -23.36 3.86 15.82
CA SER A 56 -23.14 4.70 17.01
C SER A 56 -22.16 4.07 18.00
N GLU A 57 -21.85 2.78 17.87
CA GLU A 57 -20.91 2.05 18.72
C GLU A 57 -19.79 1.34 17.94
N THR A 58 -19.95 1.17 16.62
CA THR A 58 -19.05 0.39 15.77
C THR A 58 -18.38 1.24 14.72
N ILE A 59 -17.06 1.07 14.56
CA ILE A 59 -16.29 1.64 13.46
C ILE A 59 -16.22 0.62 12.32
N VAL A 60 -16.62 1.06 11.13
CA VAL A 60 -16.50 0.30 9.88
C VAL A 60 -15.47 1.00 9.00
N VAL A 61 -14.47 0.24 8.55
CA VAL A 61 -13.45 0.68 7.60
C VAL A 61 -13.50 -0.21 6.37
N LEU A 62 -13.85 0.38 5.23
CA LEU A 62 -13.75 -0.25 3.92
C LEU A 62 -12.49 0.26 3.24
N VAL A 63 -11.60 -0.66 2.88
CA VAL A 63 -10.31 -0.35 2.26
C VAL A 63 -10.07 -1.25 1.05
N SER A 64 -9.39 -0.72 0.04
CA SER A 64 -8.84 -1.48 -1.08
C SER A 64 -7.31 -1.37 -1.05
N ASP A 65 -6.65 -2.48 -1.34
CA ASP A 65 -5.19 -2.60 -1.41
C ASP A 65 -4.60 -1.92 -2.64
N HIS A 66 -5.31 -1.93 -3.76
CA HIS A 66 -4.95 -1.17 -4.95
C HIS A 66 -6.15 -0.92 -5.88
N GLY A 67 -5.98 0.04 -6.78
CA GLY A 67 -6.82 0.19 -7.96
C GLY A 67 -6.31 -0.63 -9.15
N ALA A 68 -6.93 -0.43 -10.31
CA ALA A 68 -6.53 -1.08 -11.55
C ALA A 68 -6.74 -0.13 -12.73
N LYS A 69 -5.87 -0.22 -13.74
CA LYS A 69 -5.93 0.63 -14.93
C LYS A 69 -5.89 -0.20 -16.22
N PRO A 70 -6.41 0.32 -17.35
CA PRO A 70 -6.29 -0.35 -18.64
C PRO A 70 -4.89 -0.13 -19.24
N HIS A 71 -4.69 -0.50 -20.49
CA HIS A 71 -3.43 -0.24 -21.17
C HIS A 71 -3.65 0.07 -22.65
N LEU A 72 -2.74 0.83 -23.23
CA LEU A 72 -2.71 1.20 -24.66
C LEU A 72 -1.65 0.39 -25.41
N TYR A 73 -0.50 0.14 -24.79
CA TYR A 73 0.68 -0.43 -25.47
C TYR A 73 1.10 -1.78 -24.88
N ALA A 74 1.79 -2.61 -25.67
CA ALA A 74 2.40 -3.84 -25.20
C ALA A 74 3.53 -3.55 -24.20
N ARG A 75 3.70 -4.42 -23.20
CA ARG A 75 4.69 -4.19 -22.14
C ARG A 75 6.11 -4.44 -22.66
N PRO A 76 7.09 -3.54 -22.42
CA PRO A 76 8.47 -3.79 -22.77
C PRO A 76 9.04 -4.94 -21.93
N SER A 77 9.85 -5.79 -22.56
CA SER A 77 10.57 -6.85 -21.84
C SER A 77 11.82 -6.27 -21.20
N ILE A 78 11.79 -6.11 -19.87
CA ILE A 78 12.95 -5.60 -19.11
C ILE A 78 14.16 -6.52 -19.28
N LEU A 79 13.95 -7.85 -19.34
CA LEU A 79 15.05 -8.79 -19.55
C LEU A 79 15.72 -8.57 -20.91
N LYS A 80 14.93 -8.29 -21.96
CA LYS A 80 15.46 -7.96 -23.29
C LYS A 80 16.26 -6.66 -23.27
N ILE A 81 15.75 -5.61 -22.61
CA ILE A 81 16.46 -4.33 -22.45
C ILE A 81 17.84 -4.55 -21.81
N LEU A 82 17.89 -5.35 -20.73
CA LEU A 82 19.15 -5.66 -20.05
C LEU A 82 20.08 -6.53 -20.91
N ALA A 83 19.53 -7.45 -21.70
CA ALA A 83 20.34 -8.26 -22.60
C ALA A 83 20.97 -7.45 -23.73
N GLU A 84 20.22 -6.53 -24.35
CA GLU A 84 20.73 -5.62 -25.37
C GLU A 84 21.82 -4.68 -24.84
N ALA A 85 21.75 -4.33 -23.55
CA ALA A 85 22.80 -3.58 -22.86
C ALA A 85 24.00 -4.44 -22.39
N GLY A 86 24.01 -5.75 -22.65
CA GLY A 86 25.07 -6.66 -22.21
C GLY A 86 25.08 -6.96 -20.70
N LEU A 87 23.94 -6.78 -20.02
CA LEU A 87 23.77 -6.99 -18.58
C LEU A 87 23.06 -8.31 -18.24
N ALA A 88 22.41 -8.92 -19.22
CA ALA A 88 21.75 -10.22 -19.09
C ALA A 88 22.03 -11.10 -20.31
N ASP A 89 21.94 -12.41 -20.14
CA ASP A 89 22.03 -13.38 -21.22
C ASP A 89 20.95 -14.45 -21.03
N TYR A 90 20.16 -14.71 -22.07
CA TYR A 90 19.10 -15.69 -22.01
C TYR A 90 18.86 -16.31 -23.39
N ARG A 91 18.27 -17.51 -23.38
CA ARG A 91 17.73 -18.15 -24.57
C ARG A 91 16.24 -18.42 -24.41
N VAL A 92 15.55 -18.54 -25.53
CA VAL A 92 14.16 -18.97 -25.57
C VAL A 92 14.15 -20.39 -26.12
N GLU A 93 13.60 -21.33 -25.37
CA GLU A 93 13.44 -22.73 -25.79
C GLU A 93 12.25 -22.86 -26.77
N GLU A 94 12.13 -24.01 -27.44
CA GLU A 94 11.10 -24.23 -28.47
C GLU A 94 9.66 -24.09 -27.93
N ASP A 95 9.45 -24.37 -26.65
CA ASP A 95 8.18 -24.20 -25.95
C ASP A 95 7.89 -22.75 -25.51
N GLY A 96 8.78 -21.80 -25.86
CA GLY A 96 8.70 -20.39 -25.50
C GLY A 96 9.24 -20.07 -24.10
N LYS A 97 9.77 -21.06 -23.37
CA LYS A 97 10.34 -20.85 -22.04
C LYS A 97 11.64 -20.05 -22.12
N ILE A 98 11.72 -19.01 -21.30
CA ILE A 98 12.94 -18.21 -21.14
C ILE A 98 13.87 -18.93 -20.16
N VAL A 99 15.10 -19.20 -20.59
CA VAL A 99 16.16 -19.78 -19.77
C VAL A 99 17.32 -18.81 -19.67
N ILE A 100 17.61 -18.36 -18.45
CA ILE A 100 18.67 -17.41 -18.13
C ILE A 100 20.01 -18.15 -18.07
N ASN A 101 21.03 -17.58 -18.71
CA ASN A 101 22.41 -18.02 -18.54
C ASN A 101 23.04 -17.27 -17.37
N TRP A 102 23.05 -17.90 -16.19
CA TRP A 102 23.51 -17.28 -14.95
C TRP A 102 25.00 -16.93 -14.95
N GLU A 103 25.83 -17.65 -15.71
CA GLU A 103 27.28 -17.37 -15.79
C GLU A 103 27.61 -16.11 -16.58
N LYS A 104 26.65 -15.61 -17.38
CA LYS A 104 26.80 -14.40 -18.20
C LYS A 104 25.82 -13.29 -17.83
N THR A 105 24.94 -13.52 -16.87
CA THR A 105 23.92 -12.56 -16.44
C THR A 105 24.38 -11.81 -15.20
N LYS A 106 24.50 -10.48 -15.32
CA LYS A 106 24.85 -9.58 -14.21
C LYS A 106 23.62 -9.07 -13.46
N ALA A 107 22.50 -8.89 -14.13
CA ALA A 107 21.28 -8.37 -13.54
C ALA A 107 20.04 -9.10 -14.08
N VAL A 108 19.09 -9.40 -13.21
CA VAL A 108 17.86 -10.12 -13.56
C VAL A 108 16.63 -9.35 -13.08
N PRO A 109 15.65 -9.04 -13.95
CA PRO A 109 14.37 -8.53 -13.50
C PRO A 109 13.58 -9.69 -12.90
N GLN A 110 13.07 -9.48 -11.69
CA GLN A 110 12.37 -10.52 -10.94
C GLN A 110 11.22 -9.90 -10.17
N ARG A 111 10.10 -10.64 -10.06
CA ARG A 111 8.83 -10.09 -9.55
C ARG A 111 8.40 -8.86 -10.36
N ALA A 112 7.38 -8.15 -9.89
CA ALA A 112 6.78 -7.06 -10.62
C ALA A 112 7.82 -5.94 -10.90
N ALA A 113 8.41 -5.33 -9.87
CA ALA A 113 9.09 -4.05 -9.97
C ALA A 113 10.58 -4.07 -9.57
N TYR A 114 11.21 -5.24 -9.47
CA TYR A 114 12.55 -5.39 -8.93
C TYR A 114 13.54 -5.90 -9.96
N ILE A 115 14.79 -5.41 -9.85
CA ILE A 115 15.95 -5.98 -10.52
C ILE A 115 16.98 -6.34 -9.46
N TYR A 116 17.51 -7.55 -9.55
CA TYR A 116 18.54 -8.07 -8.66
C TYR A 116 19.84 -8.20 -9.42
N ILE A 117 20.94 -7.78 -8.80
CA ILE A 117 22.29 -7.99 -9.30
C ILE A 117 22.71 -9.42 -8.94
N ASN A 118 23.29 -10.17 -9.87
CA ASN A 118 23.79 -11.52 -9.62
C ASN A 118 25.14 -11.43 -8.88
N LEU A 119 25.09 -11.21 -7.56
CA LEU A 119 26.20 -10.77 -6.72
C LEU A 119 26.96 -11.96 -6.11
N LYS A 120 28.29 -11.97 -6.26
CA LYS A 120 29.17 -12.98 -5.65
C LYS A 120 28.99 -13.01 -4.13
N GLY A 121 28.86 -14.22 -3.58
CA GLY A 121 28.72 -14.46 -2.14
C GLY A 121 27.30 -14.27 -1.59
N ARG A 122 26.39 -13.66 -2.36
CA ARG A 122 24.96 -13.57 -2.03
C ARG A 122 24.12 -14.54 -2.85
N ASP A 123 24.35 -14.54 -4.17
CA ASP A 123 23.55 -15.30 -5.12
C ASP A 123 24.28 -16.60 -5.53
N PRO A 124 23.57 -17.74 -5.72
CA PRO A 124 24.21 -19.04 -5.98
C PRO A 124 25.15 -19.08 -7.18
N HIS A 125 24.86 -18.28 -8.20
CA HIS A 125 25.66 -18.16 -9.43
C HIS A 125 26.23 -16.75 -9.59
N GLY A 126 26.47 -16.04 -8.49
CA GLY A 126 26.94 -14.66 -8.49
C GLY A 126 28.21 -14.46 -9.31
N ILE A 127 28.16 -13.57 -10.31
CA ILE A 127 29.31 -13.23 -11.16
C ILE A 127 29.81 -11.80 -10.94
N VAL A 128 28.98 -10.92 -10.39
CA VAL A 128 29.35 -9.54 -10.09
C VAL A 128 30.15 -9.50 -8.79
N ASP A 129 31.35 -8.94 -8.84
CA ASP A 129 32.18 -8.72 -7.64
C ASP A 129 31.55 -7.62 -6.77
N PRO A 130 31.54 -7.75 -5.42
CA PRO A 130 31.00 -6.71 -4.53
C PRO A 130 31.55 -5.30 -4.81
N LYS A 131 32.81 -5.17 -5.26
CA LYS A 131 33.39 -3.86 -5.63
C LYS A 131 32.74 -3.23 -6.87
N ASP A 132 32.15 -4.04 -7.75
CA ASP A 132 31.50 -3.62 -9.00
C ASP A 132 29.98 -3.47 -8.84
N TYR A 133 29.43 -3.78 -7.66
CA TYR A 133 27.98 -3.80 -7.40
C TYR A 133 27.30 -2.47 -7.77
N ASP A 134 27.82 -1.34 -7.27
CA ASP A 134 27.23 -0.03 -7.57
C ASP A 134 27.40 0.38 -9.03
N LYS A 135 28.54 0.03 -9.64
CA LYS A 135 28.78 0.27 -11.06
C LYS A 135 27.75 -0.46 -11.93
N VAL A 136 27.50 -1.74 -11.65
CA VAL A 136 26.49 -2.52 -12.38
C VAL A 136 25.09 -1.95 -12.14
N ARG A 137 24.78 -1.45 -10.94
CA ARG A 137 23.49 -0.79 -10.70
C ARG A 137 23.30 0.45 -11.56
N ASP A 138 24.35 1.27 -11.70
CA ASP A 138 24.32 2.45 -12.56
C ASP A 138 24.20 2.08 -14.04
N GLU A 139 24.85 1.00 -14.48
CA GLU A 139 24.70 0.45 -15.84
C GLU A 139 23.25 -0.01 -16.11
N VAL A 140 22.62 -0.70 -15.16
CA VAL A 140 21.21 -1.13 -15.26
C VAL A 140 20.28 0.08 -15.35
N ILE A 141 20.43 1.06 -14.44
CA ILE A 141 19.58 2.25 -14.42
C ILE A 141 19.72 3.02 -15.75
N ARG A 142 20.95 3.14 -16.27
CA ARG A 142 21.20 3.74 -17.58
C ARG A 142 20.49 2.98 -18.70
N ALA A 143 20.63 1.66 -18.76
CA ALA A 143 19.96 0.84 -19.78
C ALA A 143 18.43 1.00 -19.76
N LEU A 144 17.84 1.09 -18.56
CA LEU A 144 16.40 1.33 -18.41
C LEU A 144 15.97 2.70 -18.94
N TYR A 145 16.74 3.76 -18.66
CA TYR A 145 16.42 5.12 -19.09
C TYR A 145 16.78 5.41 -20.55
N ASP A 146 17.75 4.70 -21.12
CA ASP A 146 18.14 4.84 -22.52
C ASP A 146 17.15 4.13 -23.45
N TYR A 147 16.46 3.08 -22.96
CA TYR A 147 15.45 2.38 -23.74
C TYR A 147 14.32 3.32 -24.19
N THR A 148 14.11 3.35 -25.50
CA THR A 148 12.95 3.98 -26.13
C THR A 148 12.19 2.88 -26.84
N ASP A 149 10.90 2.78 -26.55
CA ASP A 149 10.03 1.80 -27.16
C ASP A 149 9.95 2.05 -28.68
N PRO A 150 10.40 1.12 -29.54
CA PRO A 150 10.46 1.34 -30.97
C PRO A 150 9.08 1.45 -31.63
N GLU A 151 8.03 0.89 -31.02
CA GLU A 151 6.68 0.94 -31.59
C GLU A 151 6.01 2.30 -31.34
N THR A 152 6.28 2.92 -30.19
CA THR A 152 5.56 4.12 -29.73
C THR A 152 6.43 5.38 -29.66
N GLY A 153 7.75 5.23 -29.69
CA GLY A 153 8.71 6.31 -29.47
C GLY A 153 8.78 6.84 -28.03
N ILE A 154 8.08 6.20 -27.08
CA ILE A 154 7.99 6.62 -25.69
C ILE A 154 9.12 5.95 -24.89
N LYS A 155 9.65 6.65 -23.87
CA LYS A 155 10.49 6.04 -22.84
C LYS A 155 9.60 5.45 -21.74
N PRO A 156 9.41 4.13 -21.67
CA PRO A 156 8.45 3.52 -20.76
C PRO A 156 8.86 3.57 -19.29
N ILE A 157 10.15 3.70 -18.98
CA ILE A 157 10.63 3.69 -17.59
C ILE A 157 10.56 5.11 -17.03
N ILE A 158 9.64 5.33 -16.10
CA ILE A 158 9.39 6.65 -15.48
C ILE A 158 10.15 6.84 -14.17
N LEU A 159 10.56 5.73 -13.54
CA LEU A 159 11.31 5.72 -12.30
C LEU A 159 12.22 4.49 -12.28
N ALA A 160 13.49 4.68 -11.91
CA ALA A 160 14.41 3.63 -11.52
C ALA A 160 15.25 4.14 -10.34
N LEU A 161 15.12 3.48 -9.19
CA LEU A 161 15.78 3.85 -7.94
C LEU A 161 16.68 2.73 -7.46
N LYS A 162 17.80 3.10 -6.86
CA LYS A 162 18.56 2.19 -6.00
C LYS A 162 17.71 1.84 -4.78
N LYS A 163 17.87 0.62 -4.25
CA LYS A 163 17.04 0.14 -3.13
C LYS A 163 17.09 1.03 -1.89
N GLU A 164 18.20 1.72 -1.66
CA GLU A 164 18.37 2.63 -0.53
C GLU A 164 17.42 3.83 -0.64
N ASP A 165 17.21 4.33 -1.87
CA ASP A 165 16.33 5.47 -2.16
C ASP A 165 14.85 5.07 -2.25
N ALA A 166 14.56 3.80 -2.55
CA ALA A 166 13.20 3.28 -2.67
C ALA A 166 12.40 3.33 -1.35
N ARG A 167 13.06 3.63 -0.21
CA ARG A 167 12.38 3.84 1.08
C ARG A 167 11.30 4.92 0.99
N ILE A 168 11.47 5.94 0.16
CA ILE A 168 10.50 7.05 0.01
C ILE A 168 9.15 6.60 -0.59
N ILE A 169 9.11 5.45 -1.26
CA ILE A 169 7.89 4.83 -1.80
C ILE A 169 7.47 3.58 -1.02
N GLY A 170 7.96 3.43 0.22
CA GLY A 170 7.57 2.34 1.12
C GLY A 170 8.23 1.00 0.82
N LEU A 171 9.28 0.97 0.00
CA LEU A 171 10.01 -0.24 -0.37
C LEU A 171 11.39 -0.24 0.28
N TYR A 172 11.57 -1.06 1.32
CA TYR A 172 12.85 -1.23 2.01
C TYR A 172 12.98 -2.63 2.63
N GLY A 173 14.19 -2.97 3.08
CA GLY A 173 14.53 -4.25 3.71
C GLY A 173 15.13 -5.28 2.76
N ASP A 174 15.52 -6.43 3.30
CA ASP A 174 16.39 -7.41 2.61
C ASP A 174 15.73 -8.11 1.41
N ARG A 175 14.40 -7.98 1.28
CA ARG A 175 13.62 -8.60 0.19
C ARG A 175 13.35 -7.65 -0.97
N VAL A 176 13.82 -6.40 -0.89
CA VAL A 176 13.70 -5.43 -1.98
C VAL A 176 14.86 -5.65 -2.95
N GLY A 177 14.55 -5.64 -4.24
CA GLY A 177 15.58 -5.76 -5.28
C GLY A 177 16.57 -4.62 -5.21
N ASP A 178 17.78 -4.86 -5.71
CA ASP A 178 18.87 -3.88 -5.70
C ASP A 178 18.53 -2.59 -6.44
N ILE A 179 17.61 -2.69 -7.40
CA ILE A 179 16.96 -1.59 -8.11
C ILE A 179 15.45 -1.83 -8.12
N VAL A 180 14.70 -0.76 -7.91
CA VAL A 180 13.25 -0.70 -8.02
C VAL A 180 12.89 0.18 -9.22
N TYR A 181 11.97 -0.24 -10.06
CA TYR A 181 11.55 0.55 -11.21
C TYR A 181 10.03 0.63 -11.36
N ALA A 182 9.55 1.66 -12.06
CA ALA A 182 8.16 1.81 -12.44
C ALA A 182 8.04 2.14 -13.94
N ILE A 183 6.99 1.59 -14.56
CA ILE A 183 6.67 1.79 -15.96
C ILE A 183 5.56 2.85 -16.08
N ASP A 184 5.54 3.57 -17.20
CA ASP A 184 4.45 4.47 -17.60
C ASP A 184 3.10 3.72 -17.63
N PRO A 185 2.03 4.29 -17.05
CA PRO A 185 0.73 3.62 -16.92
C PRO A 185 0.06 3.27 -18.26
N ARG A 186 0.50 3.81 -19.39
CA ARG A 186 -0.03 3.45 -20.72
C ARG A 186 0.36 2.03 -21.16
N TYR A 187 1.39 1.43 -20.56
CA TYR A 187 1.88 0.09 -20.93
C TYR A 187 1.13 -1.04 -20.24
N ARG A 188 1.08 -2.23 -20.87
CA ARG A 188 0.33 -3.40 -20.40
C ARG A 188 0.66 -3.84 -18.97
N GLY A 189 -0.39 -4.24 -18.24
CA GLY A 189 -0.42 -4.63 -16.83
C GLY A 189 -1.47 -3.80 -16.08
N GLU A 190 -2.27 -4.44 -15.23
CA GLU A 190 -3.39 -3.78 -14.56
C GLU A 190 -2.94 -3.03 -13.30
N HIS A 191 -1.90 -3.52 -12.61
CA HIS A 191 -1.27 -2.96 -11.41
C HIS A 191 0.15 -3.56 -11.19
N GLY A 192 0.80 -3.22 -10.08
CA GLY A 192 2.04 -3.86 -9.59
C GLY A 192 3.36 -3.23 -10.05
N THR A 193 3.50 -2.84 -11.32
CA THR A 193 4.75 -2.24 -11.87
C THR A 193 4.69 -0.76 -12.14
N PHE A 194 3.70 -0.11 -11.56
CA PHE A 194 3.39 1.28 -11.82
C PHE A 194 3.43 2.02 -10.49
N LEU A 195 3.67 3.32 -10.53
CA LEU A 195 3.51 4.14 -9.34
C LEU A 195 2.04 4.11 -8.89
N PRO A 196 1.75 4.13 -7.57
CA PRO A 196 0.37 4.16 -7.07
C PRO A 196 -0.45 5.38 -7.54
N THR A 197 0.23 6.42 -8.03
CA THR A 197 -0.37 7.61 -8.64
C THR A 197 -0.75 7.42 -10.10
N GLY A 198 -0.49 6.26 -10.70
CA GLY A 198 -0.76 5.99 -12.10
C GLY A 198 -2.26 6.02 -12.40
N GLU A 199 -2.62 6.80 -13.42
CA GLU A 199 -3.98 6.97 -13.91
C GLU A 199 -3.99 6.79 -15.42
N LEU A 200 -5.05 6.19 -15.93
CA LEU A 200 -5.27 6.08 -17.36
C LEU A 200 -6.76 5.99 -17.66
N LYS A 201 -7.22 6.82 -18.61
CA LYS A 201 -8.64 7.03 -18.89
C LYS A 201 -9.39 7.39 -17.59
N ALA A 202 -10.54 6.76 -17.34
CA ALA A 202 -11.34 6.99 -16.14
C ALA A 202 -10.93 6.11 -14.94
N ARG A 203 -9.71 5.57 -14.92
CA ARG A 203 -9.25 4.58 -13.92
C ARG A 203 -7.93 4.99 -13.28
N SER A 204 -7.73 4.54 -12.03
CA SER A 204 -6.60 4.87 -11.19
C SER A 204 -6.08 3.65 -10.45
N LEU A 205 -4.80 3.67 -10.10
CA LEU A 205 -4.17 2.69 -9.21
C LEU A 205 -4.36 3.02 -7.72
N LYS A 206 -4.96 4.17 -7.41
CA LYS A 206 -5.29 4.56 -6.04
C LYS A 206 -6.25 3.56 -5.41
N GLY A 207 -5.97 3.14 -4.18
CA GLY A 207 -6.89 2.37 -3.36
C GLY A 207 -8.05 3.23 -2.83
N LEU A 208 -9.14 2.58 -2.45
CA LEU A 208 -10.29 3.21 -1.81
C LEU A 208 -10.14 3.18 -0.28
N LEU A 209 -10.56 4.25 0.38
CA LEU A 209 -10.79 4.29 1.83
C LEU A 209 -12.14 4.93 2.14
N ILE A 210 -12.99 4.22 2.86
CA ILE A 210 -14.23 4.74 3.45
C ILE A 210 -14.25 4.37 4.92
N MET A 211 -14.54 5.35 5.78
CA MET A 211 -14.64 5.16 7.22
C MET A 211 -15.98 5.67 7.71
N ALA A 212 -16.63 4.93 8.60
CA ALA A 212 -17.88 5.33 9.26
C ALA A 212 -17.91 4.80 10.69
N GLY A 213 -18.48 5.58 11.61
CA GLY A 213 -18.62 5.18 13.01
C GLY A 213 -18.31 6.31 13.99
N PRO A 214 -18.19 6.00 15.29
CA PRO A 214 -17.95 6.99 16.34
C PRO A 214 -16.64 7.75 16.15
N GLY A 215 -16.69 9.08 16.31
CA GLY A 215 -15.52 9.95 16.21
C GLY A 215 -14.99 10.19 14.79
N ILE A 216 -15.65 9.67 13.75
CA ILE A 216 -15.32 9.90 12.34
C ILE A 216 -16.22 10.99 11.76
N LYS A 217 -15.65 11.94 11.00
CA LYS A 217 -16.41 12.99 10.33
C LYS A 217 -17.42 12.42 9.33
N ARG A 218 -18.63 12.96 9.35
CA ARG A 218 -19.69 12.63 8.39
C ARG A 218 -19.63 13.52 7.15
N GLY A 219 -19.87 12.93 5.97
CA GLY A 219 -19.90 13.66 4.69
C GLY A 219 -18.59 14.34 4.30
N TYR A 220 -17.47 13.90 4.89
CA TYR A 220 -16.16 14.48 4.67
C TYR A 220 -15.37 13.70 3.62
N VAL A 221 -14.83 14.41 2.63
CA VAL A 221 -13.88 13.87 1.65
C VAL A 221 -12.50 14.42 1.99
N MET A 222 -11.55 13.52 2.23
CA MET A 222 -10.19 13.91 2.55
C MET A 222 -9.45 14.35 1.28
N GLU A 223 -8.91 15.56 1.28
CA GLU A 223 -8.20 16.11 0.10
C GLU A 223 -6.78 15.57 -0.04
N ARG A 224 -6.08 15.31 1.06
CA ARG A 224 -4.73 14.75 1.02
C ARG A 224 -4.75 13.25 0.72
N THR A 225 -3.68 12.76 0.11
CA THR A 225 -3.40 11.32 0.03
C THR A 225 -3.10 10.76 1.42
N CYS A 226 -3.68 9.61 1.73
CA CYS A 226 -3.32 8.77 2.88
C CYS A 226 -2.63 7.49 2.41
N TRP A 227 -1.85 6.89 3.29
CA TRP A 227 -1.16 5.63 3.02
C TRP A 227 -1.94 4.46 3.60
N LEU A 228 -1.87 3.27 2.99
CA LEU A 228 -2.46 2.05 3.56
C LEU A 228 -1.91 1.74 4.95
N THR A 229 -0.66 2.11 5.21
CA THR A 229 0.00 1.96 6.51
C THR A 229 -0.63 2.84 7.60
N ASP A 230 -1.36 3.91 7.24
CA ASP A 230 -2.02 4.82 8.17
C ASP A 230 -3.31 4.23 8.78
N ILE A 231 -3.87 3.17 8.16
CA ILE A 231 -5.16 2.60 8.58
C ILE A 231 -5.07 1.95 9.96
N VAL A 232 -4.08 1.08 10.17
CA VAL A 232 -3.88 0.37 11.43
C VAL A 232 -3.70 1.30 12.64
N PRO A 233 -2.77 2.28 12.64
CA PRO A 233 -2.62 3.20 13.77
C PRO A 233 -3.88 4.02 14.02
N THR A 234 -4.62 4.39 12.96
CA THR A 234 -5.89 5.12 13.10
C THR A 234 -6.96 4.27 13.80
N VAL A 235 -7.10 3.00 13.41
CA VAL A 235 -8.04 2.07 14.06
C VAL A 235 -7.64 1.84 15.51
N CYS A 236 -6.35 1.59 15.80
CA CYS A 236 -5.86 1.42 17.16
C CYS A 236 -6.12 2.66 18.03
N TYR A 237 -5.92 3.86 17.49
CA TYR A 237 -6.18 5.12 18.20
C TYR A 237 -7.65 5.28 18.57
N LEU A 238 -8.56 4.96 17.66
CA LEU A 238 -10.00 5.11 17.88
C LEU A 238 -10.54 4.06 18.87
N MET A 239 -10.08 2.82 18.74
CA MET A 239 -10.52 1.69 19.55
C MET A 239 -9.75 1.54 20.88
N GLU A 240 -8.80 2.44 21.18
CA GLU A 240 -7.94 2.38 22.36
C GLU A 240 -7.15 1.06 22.47
N LEU A 241 -6.77 0.51 21.31
CA LEU A 241 -5.98 -0.72 21.25
C LEU A 241 -4.49 -0.41 21.29
N PRO A 242 -3.67 -1.32 21.86
CA PRO A 242 -2.23 -1.26 21.70
C PRO A 242 -1.84 -1.22 20.23
N ILE A 243 -0.97 -0.28 19.87
CA ILE A 243 -0.45 -0.16 18.51
C ILE A 243 0.61 -1.25 18.31
N PRO A 244 0.59 -2.00 17.18
CA PRO A 244 1.66 -2.93 16.86
C PRO A 244 3.03 -2.26 16.89
N ARG A 245 4.03 -2.95 17.48
CA ARG A 245 5.39 -2.41 17.68
C ARG A 245 6.10 -1.93 16.40
N ASN A 246 5.71 -2.47 15.24
CA ASN A 246 6.31 -2.19 13.94
C ASN A 246 5.41 -1.32 13.06
N THR A 247 4.43 -0.63 13.62
CA THR A 247 3.58 0.29 12.87
C THR A 247 4.40 1.50 12.40
N GLU A 248 4.39 1.76 11.10
CA GLU A 248 5.11 2.88 10.49
C GLU A 248 4.20 4.04 10.05
N GLY A 249 2.90 3.77 9.84
CA GLY A 249 1.95 4.80 9.43
C GLY A 249 1.60 5.77 10.55
N ALA A 250 0.87 6.82 10.18
CA ALA A 250 0.40 7.85 11.09
C ALA A 250 -1.11 7.79 11.29
N ILE A 251 -1.58 8.29 12.43
CA ILE A 251 -3.02 8.44 12.68
C ILE A 251 -3.61 9.48 11.71
N LEU A 252 -4.71 9.14 11.06
CA LEU A 252 -5.46 10.02 10.15
C LEU A 252 -6.34 10.99 10.93
N TYR A 253 -5.72 11.91 11.68
CA TYR A 253 -6.41 12.92 12.49
C TYR A 253 -7.43 13.76 11.70
N GLN A 254 -7.19 13.99 10.41
CA GLN A 254 -8.08 14.74 9.52
C GLN A 254 -9.45 14.06 9.34
N ALA A 255 -9.51 12.73 9.43
CA ALA A 255 -10.74 11.96 9.34
C ALA A 255 -11.60 12.04 10.62
N LEU A 256 -11.03 12.53 11.72
CA LEU A 256 -11.66 12.50 13.04
C LEU A 256 -12.46 13.78 13.31
N GLU A 257 -13.60 13.65 13.98
CA GLU A 257 -14.42 14.79 14.42
C GLU A 257 -13.64 15.72 15.36
N ASP A 258 -12.90 15.13 16.30
CA ASP A 258 -11.97 15.83 17.19
C ASP A 258 -10.62 15.11 17.23
N PRO A 259 -9.58 15.65 16.57
CA PRO A 259 -8.26 15.02 16.57
C PRO A 259 -7.63 14.95 17.97
N ASN A 260 -8.09 15.79 18.90
CA ASN A 260 -7.56 15.88 20.26
C ASN A 260 -8.40 15.14 21.30
N ILE A 261 -9.36 14.30 20.90
CA ILE A 261 -10.31 13.66 21.82
C ILE A 261 -9.60 12.93 22.97
N LYS A 262 -8.58 12.11 22.66
CA LYS A 262 -7.82 11.35 23.67
C LYS A 262 -7.01 12.26 24.59
N LEU A 263 -6.47 13.36 24.05
CA LEU A 263 -5.74 14.34 24.87
C LEU A 263 -6.68 15.06 25.84
N LYS A 264 -7.88 15.43 25.39
CA LYS A 264 -8.90 16.08 26.23
C LYS A 264 -9.39 15.14 27.33
N GLU A 265 -9.67 13.88 26.99
CA GLU A 265 -10.06 12.86 27.94
C GLU A 265 -8.99 12.61 29.00
N LEU A 266 -7.72 12.45 28.58
CA LEU A 266 -6.61 12.27 29.50
C LEU A 266 -6.44 13.47 30.45
N ARG A 267 -6.61 14.70 29.95
CA ARG A 267 -6.58 15.91 30.80
C ARG A 267 -7.71 15.90 31.83
N ARG A 268 -8.93 15.58 31.42
CA ARG A 268 -10.09 15.45 32.31
C ARG A 268 -9.84 14.41 33.41
N LEU A 269 -9.41 13.20 33.02
CA LEU A 269 -9.11 12.12 33.97
C LEU A 269 -8.02 12.50 34.97
N ARG A 270 -6.95 13.16 34.51
CA ARG A 270 -5.88 13.66 35.41
C ARG A 270 -6.39 14.69 36.41
N GLU A 271 -7.29 15.58 35.98
CA GLU A 271 -7.90 16.58 36.87
C GLU A 271 -8.83 15.93 37.90
N GLU A 272 -9.70 15.02 37.47
CA GLU A 272 -10.61 14.26 38.34
C GLU A 272 -9.84 13.42 39.36
N TYR A 273 -8.79 12.72 38.91
CA TYR A 273 -7.90 11.96 39.79
C TYR A 273 -7.25 12.85 40.85
N ARG A 274 -6.78 14.06 40.47
CA ARG A 274 -6.20 15.02 41.41
C ARG A 274 -7.24 15.47 42.46
N LYS A 275 -8.46 15.77 42.05
CA LYS A 275 -9.56 16.16 42.97
C LYS A 275 -9.90 15.02 43.93
N LEU A 276 -9.98 13.79 43.42
CA LEU A 276 -10.27 12.60 44.23
C LEU A 276 -9.18 12.34 45.26
N LYS A 277 -7.91 12.45 44.85
CA LYS A 277 -6.76 12.29 45.75
C LYS A 277 -6.79 13.28 46.91
N ILE A 278 -7.06 14.57 46.64
CA ILE A 278 -7.18 15.60 47.68
C ILE A 278 -8.31 15.27 48.66
N LYS A 279 -9.48 14.85 48.16
CA LYS A 279 -10.61 14.45 49.01
C LYS A 279 -10.27 13.24 49.88
N TYR A 280 -9.62 12.24 49.31
CA TYR A 280 -9.17 11.04 50.03
C TYR A 280 -8.18 11.39 51.15
N GLU A 281 -7.17 12.22 50.86
CA GLU A 281 -6.19 12.67 51.88
C GLU A 281 -6.82 13.50 53.00
N ARG A 282 -7.87 14.29 52.70
CA ARG A 282 -8.64 15.01 53.73
C ARG A 282 -9.44 14.04 54.58
N LEU A 283 -10.12 13.08 53.97
CA LEU A 283 -10.90 12.07 54.68
C LEU A 283 -10.01 11.20 55.59
N GLN A 284 -8.84 10.77 55.11
CA GLN A 284 -7.86 10.04 55.92
C GLN A 284 -7.47 10.84 57.17
N ARG A 285 -7.14 12.13 56.99
CA ARG A 285 -6.84 13.02 58.14
C ARG A 285 -8.03 13.17 59.09
N THR A 286 -9.25 13.29 58.58
CA THR A 286 -10.45 13.35 59.42
C THR A 286 -10.65 12.06 60.22
N ILE A 287 -10.56 10.89 59.59
CA ILE A 287 -10.69 9.58 60.26
C ILE A 287 -9.60 9.41 61.31
N GLU A 288 -8.36 9.77 60.99
CA GLU A 288 -7.25 9.71 61.92
C GLU A 288 -7.52 10.62 63.14
N SER A 289 -7.96 11.86 62.91
CA SER A 289 -8.36 12.76 63.99
C SER A 289 -9.53 12.24 64.82
N GLU A 290 -10.50 11.56 64.21
CA GLU A 290 -11.63 10.94 64.92
C GLU A 290 -11.18 9.75 65.77
N LYS A 291 -10.25 8.91 65.28
CA LYS A 291 -9.63 7.83 66.08
C LYS A 291 -8.91 8.40 67.30
N TYR A 292 -8.14 9.48 67.13
CA TYR A 292 -7.48 10.16 68.25
C TYR A 292 -8.49 10.71 69.28
N LEU A 293 -9.60 11.30 68.81
CA LEU A 293 -10.63 11.89 69.69
C LEU A 293 -11.50 10.85 70.40
N THR A 294 -11.72 9.67 69.79
CA THR A 294 -12.61 8.63 70.33
C THR A 294 -11.89 7.57 71.15
N HIS A 295 -10.55 7.62 71.23
CA HIS A 295 -9.69 6.60 71.87
C HIS A 295 -9.95 5.16 71.39
N LYS A 296 -10.56 4.99 70.21
CA LYS A 296 -10.78 3.68 69.59
C LYS A 296 -9.54 3.32 68.77
N TYR A 297 -8.51 2.86 69.47
CA TYR A 297 -7.37 2.19 68.86
C TYR A 297 -7.73 0.70 68.77
N GLU A 298 -7.85 0.16 67.56
CA GLU A 298 -8.03 -1.29 67.39
C GLU A 298 -6.78 -2.00 67.95
N LEU A 299 -7.01 -3.04 68.78
CA LEU A 299 -6.01 -3.95 69.34
C LEU A 299 -5.41 -4.85 68.27
#